data_AF-A0A1D2N8Y3-F1
#
_entry.id   AF-A0A1D2N8Y3-F1
#
_cell.length_a   1.000
_cell.length_b   1.000
_cell.length_c   1.000
_cell.angle_alpha   90.00
_cell.angle_beta   90.00
_cell.angle_gamma   90.00
#
_symmetry.space_group_name_H-M   'P 1'
#
loop_
_entity.id
_entity.type
_entity.pdbx_description
1 polymer ?
#
loop_
_entity_poly.entity_id
_entity_poly.type
_entity_poly.pdbx_seq_one_letter_code
_entity_poly.pdbx_strand_id
1 'polypeptide(L)'
;MSSPFAFTFARGSYAKMKMLLLQNRSISSSFSVSQQAGGTVKGQIASKAPTRVQCEGGKTYSWCSCGLSAKQPFCDSSHKRSALGLKPVRFTEPEKKEVFLC
;
A
#
# COMPACT_ATOMS: atom_id res chain seq x y z
N MET A 1 -30.85 43.71 -60.99
CA MET A 1 -29.58 43.98 -61.70
C MET A 1 -28.66 44.72 -60.74
N SER A 2 -27.37 44.38 -60.77
CA SER A 2 -26.22 45.05 -60.10
C SER A 2 -26.16 45.04 -58.56
N SER A 3 -25.58 43.97 -57.97
CA SER A 3 -24.25 43.89 -57.29
C SER A 3 -23.72 45.13 -56.51
N PRO A 4 -22.62 45.05 -55.71
CA PRO A 4 -22.04 44.02 -54.83
C PRO A 4 -21.53 44.59 -53.47
N PHE A 5 -20.96 43.72 -52.61
CA PHE A 5 -19.77 43.92 -51.75
C PHE A 5 -19.65 45.16 -50.81
N ALA A 6 -19.46 44.91 -49.51
CA ALA A 6 -18.27 45.41 -48.78
C ALA A 6 -18.21 44.84 -47.35
N PHE A 7 -17.40 43.79 -47.19
CA PHE A 7 -16.85 43.37 -45.89
C PHE A 7 -15.85 44.44 -45.45
N THR A 8 -16.13 45.20 -44.40
CA THR A 8 -15.15 46.11 -43.80
C THR A 8 -14.64 45.55 -42.49
N PHE A 9 -13.37 45.17 -42.55
CA PHE A 9 -12.54 44.60 -41.50
C PHE A 9 -12.17 45.70 -40.49
N ALA A 10 -12.73 45.65 -39.28
CA ALA A 10 -12.41 46.61 -38.23
C ALA A 10 -11.27 46.11 -37.32
N ARG A 11 -10.09 46.66 -37.62
CA ARG A 11 -9.03 47.13 -36.70
C ARG A 11 -8.38 46.09 -35.78
N GLY A 12 -7.18 45.70 -36.22
CA GLY A 12 -6.19 44.99 -35.45
C GLY A 12 -5.76 45.75 -34.19
N SER A 13 -5.51 44.94 -33.16
CA SER A 13 -5.06 45.34 -31.84
C SER A 13 -3.56 45.60 -31.82
N TYR A 14 -3.27 46.82 -31.37
CA TYR A 14 -2.09 47.37 -30.72
C TYR A 14 -0.92 46.42 -30.49
N ALA A 15 0.20 46.83 -31.08
CA ALA A 15 1.55 46.38 -30.76
C ALA A 15 1.83 46.44 -29.26
N LYS A 16 2.37 45.36 -28.70
CA LYS A 16 3.48 45.46 -27.76
C LYS A 16 4.30 44.18 -27.76
N MET A 17 5.22 44.13 -28.72
CA MET A 17 6.42 43.32 -28.64
C MET A 17 7.21 43.81 -27.41
N LYS A 18 7.18 43.03 -26.32
CA LYS A 18 8.20 43.10 -25.28
C LYS A 18 8.76 41.70 -25.10
N MET A 19 9.77 41.47 -25.94
CA MET A 19 10.98 40.70 -25.64
C MET A 19 11.19 40.58 -24.12
N LEU A 20 11.40 39.35 -23.64
CA LEU A 20 12.54 38.92 -22.83
C LEU A 20 12.13 37.81 -21.85
N LEU A 21 12.97 36.77 -21.86
CA LEU A 21 13.19 35.77 -20.81
C LEU A 21 12.26 34.57 -20.75
N LEU A 22 12.87 33.46 -21.16
CA LEU A 22 12.63 32.09 -20.75
C LEU A 22 11.95 32.00 -19.37
N GLN A 23 10.65 31.73 -19.35
CA GLN A 23 10.02 31.16 -18.17
C GLN A 23 10.12 29.65 -18.29
N ASN A 24 11.28 29.21 -17.82
CA ASN A 24 11.58 27.90 -17.29
C ASN A 24 10.30 27.18 -16.90
N ARG A 25 10.04 26.06 -17.58
CA ARG A 25 8.99 25.12 -17.22
C ARG A 25 9.41 24.54 -15.88
N SER A 26 9.03 25.21 -14.80
CA SER A 26 9.08 24.70 -13.45
C SER A 26 8.17 23.49 -13.41
N ILE A 27 8.70 22.34 -13.82
CA ILE A 27 8.33 21.08 -13.21
C ILE A 27 8.80 21.27 -11.77
N SER A 28 7.96 21.90 -10.96
CA SER A 28 7.93 21.61 -9.54
C SER A 28 7.57 20.13 -9.49
N SER A 29 8.59 19.30 -9.63
CA SER A 29 8.60 17.95 -9.13
C SER A 29 8.53 18.08 -7.62
N SER A 30 7.35 18.48 -7.14
CA SER A 30 6.82 18.09 -5.85
C SER A 30 6.54 16.59 -5.94
N PHE A 31 7.59 15.81 -6.23
CA PHE A 31 7.72 14.52 -5.61
C PHE A 31 8.04 14.87 -4.16
N SER A 32 6.98 15.20 -3.44
CA SER A 32 6.91 14.96 -2.02
C SER A 32 7.31 13.51 -1.88
N VAL A 33 8.60 13.28 -1.60
CA VAL A 33 9.05 12.03 -1.02
C VAL A 33 8.29 12.00 0.29
N SER A 34 7.10 11.41 0.22
CA SER A 34 6.32 11.01 1.37
C SER A 34 7.20 9.96 2.01
N GLN A 35 8.08 10.43 2.89
CA GLN A 35 8.85 9.58 3.79
C GLN A 35 7.81 8.89 4.64
N GLN A 36 7.31 7.77 4.13
CA GLN A 36 6.49 6.86 4.88
C GLN A 36 7.43 6.35 5.97
N ALA A 37 7.24 6.90 7.17
CA ALA A 37 7.91 6.46 8.37
C ALA A 37 7.61 4.97 8.55
N GLY A 38 8.51 4.12 8.06
CA GLY A 38 8.49 2.68 8.27
C GLY A 38 8.84 2.38 9.72
N GLY A 39 7.88 2.58 10.62
CA GLY A 39 7.98 2.05 11.98
C GLY A 39 8.11 0.54 11.93
N THR A 40 9.10 -0.03 12.62
CA THR A 40 9.28 -1.48 12.70
C THR A 40 8.01 -2.11 13.27
N VAL A 41 7.30 -2.86 12.45
CA VAL A 41 6.01 -3.44 12.83
C VAL A 41 6.25 -4.69 13.66
N LYS A 42 6.12 -4.58 14.99
CA LYS A 42 6.36 -5.68 15.93
C LYS A 42 5.03 -6.23 16.47
N GLY A 43 4.90 -7.56 16.52
CA GLY A 43 3.76 -8.25 17.14
C GLY A 43 3.85 -8.30 18.67
N GLN A 44 2.78 -8.75 19.32
CA GLN A 44 2.76 -8.96 20.77
C GLN A 44 3.38 -10.32 21.12
N ILE A 45 4.09 -10.42 22.24
CA ILE A 45 4.60 -11.72 22.72
C ILE A 45 3.45 -12.45 23.42
N ALA A 46 3.04 -13.60 22.88
CA ALA A 46 2.00 -14.43 23.48
C ALA A 46 2.54 -15.30 24.63
N SER A 47 3.67 -15.97 24.40
CA SER A 47 4.36 -16.81 25.38
C SER A 47 5.87 -16.72 25.16
N LYS A 48 6.64 -17.00 26.21
CA LYS A 48 8.12 -17.11 26.13
C LYS A 48 8.59 -18.54 25.84
N ALA A 49 7.66 -19.49 25.76
CA ALA A 49 7.94 -20.90 25.53
C ALA A 49 7.08 -21.43 24.36
N PRO A 50 7.63 -22.35 23.55
CA PRO A 50 6.90 -22.94 22.44
C PRO A 50 5.75 -23.84 22.93
N THR A 51 4.66 -23.86 22.17
CA THR A 51 3.50 -24.72 22.43
C THR A 51 3.63 -26.02 21.65
N ARG A 52 3.44 -27.14 22.34
CA ARG A 52 3.38 -28.48 21.73
C ARG A 52 2.03 -28.67 21.04
N VAL A 53 2.05 -29.04 19.76
CA VAL A 53 0.85 -29.29 18.97
C VAL A 53 0.99 -30.61 18.22
N GLN A 54 -0.05 -31.45 18.28
CA GLN A 54 -0.16 -32.61 17.41
C GLN A 54 -0.80 -32.20 16.09
N CYS A 55 -0.01 -32.23 15.02
CA CYS A 55 -0.49 -32.00 13.66
C CYS A 55 -0.95 -33.32 13.07
N GLU A 56 -2.13 -33.32 12.46
CA GLU A 56 -2.65 -34.45 11.69
C GLU A 56 -2.28 -34.30 10.22
N GLY A 57 -1.98 -35.43 9.58
CA GLY A 57 -1.64 -35.48 8.15
C GLY A 57 -2.79 -35.02 7.27
N GLY A 58 -2.46 -34.30 6.19
CA GLY A 58 -3.39 -33.75 5.22
C GLY A 58 -4.16 -32.51 5.70
N LYS A 59 -3.92 -32.03 6.93
CA LYS A 59 -4.58 -30.81 7.45
C LYS A 59 -3.72 -29.58 7.23
N THR A 60 -4.39 -28.50 6.84
CA THR A 60 -3.77 -27.17 6.72
C THR A 60 -4.00 -26.39 8.00
N TYR A 61 -2.91 -25.96 8.62
CA TYR A 61 -2.91 -25.17 9.85
C TYR A 61 -2.56 -23.72 9.54
N SER A 62 -3.06 -22.79 10.37
CA SER A 62 -2.73 -21.37 10.27
C SER A 62 -2.09 -20.88 11.57
N TRP A 63 -0.78 -20.72 11.54
CA TRP A 63 0.03 -20.29 12.67
C TRP A 63 0.02 -18.76 12.81
N CYS A 64 -0.09 -18.28 14.04
CA CYS A 64 -0.18 -16.86 14.36
C CYS A 64 1.21 -16.19 14.31
N SER A 65 1.36 -15.13 13.53
CA SER A 65 2.58 -14.32 13.48
C SER A 65 2.46 -12.97 14.20
N CYS A 66 1.23 -12.54 14.56
CA CYS A 66 0.98 -11.24 15.18
C CYS A 66 0.95 -11.27 16.71
N GLY A 67 0.77 -12.45 17.32
CA GLY A 67 0.71 -12.62 18.77
C GLY A 67 -0.58 -12.17 19.46
N LEU A 68 -1.52 -11.58 18.71
CA LEU A 68 -2.78 -11.04 19.23
C LEU A 68 -3.92 -12.06 19.29
N SER A 69 -3.69 -13.30 18.83
CA SER A 69 -4.71 -14.35 18.83
C SER A 69 -5.04 -14.77 20.27
N ALA A 70 -6.33 -14.96 20.57
CA ALA A 70 -6.76 -15.56 21.82
C ALA A 70 -6.59 -17.10 21.84
N LYS A 71 -6.43 -17.72 20.67
CA LYS A 71 -6.33 -19.19 20.49
C LYS A 71 -4.93 -19.62 20.05
N GLN A 72 -3.92 -19.13 20.76
CA GLN A 72 -2.53 -19.49 20.48
C GLN A 72 -2.33 -21.01 20.55
N PRO A 73 -1.58 -21.61 19.61
CA PRO A 73 -0.69 -20.99 18.63
C PRO A 73 -1.35 -20.67 17.27
N PHE A 74 -2.65 -20.89 17.12
CA PHE A 74 -3.35 -20.72 15.86
C PHE A 74 -3.92 -19.30 15.69
N CYS A 75 -4.14 -18.93 14.43
CA CYS A 75 -4.71 -17.64 14.07
C CYS A 75 -6.25 -17.65 14.20
N ASP A 76 -6.79 -16.70 14.97
CA ASP A 76 -8.23 -16.49 15.19
C ASP A 76 -8.82 -15.33 14.35
N SER A 77 -8.07 -14.82 13.37
CA SER A 77 -8.34 -13.61 12.57
C SER A 77 -8.08 -12.26 13.25
N SER A 78 -7.59 -12.23 14.50
CA SER A 78 -7.22 -10.99 15.21
C SER A 78 -6.14 -10.17 14.47
N HIS A 79 -5.35 -10.79 13.60
CA HIS A 79 -4.39 -10.09 12.74
C HIS A 79 -5.03 -9.04 11.82
N LYS A 80 -6.29 -9.22 11.40
CA LYS A 80 -6.99 -8.27 10.53
C LYS A 80 -7.44 -7.02 11.27
N ARG A 81 -7.78 -7.18 12.55
CA ARG A 81 -8.15 -6.07 13.45
C ARG A 81 -6.93 -5.23 13.81
N SER A 82 -5.73 -5.81 13.69
CA SER A 82 -4.49 -5.11 13.96
C SER A 82 -3.97 -4.40 12.72
N ALA A 83 -3.61 -3.12 12.84
CA ALA A 83 -2.99 -2.33 11.77
C ALA A 83 -1.52 -2.75 11.46
N LEU A 84 -1.08 -3.93 11.93
CA LEU A 84 0.29 -4.43 11.77
C LEU A 84 0.52 -5.03 10.37
N GLY A 85 -0.53 -5.33 9.60
CA GLY A 85 -0.38 -5.94 8.27
C GLY A 85 0.26 -7.33 8.26
N LEU A 86 0.46 -7.95 9.43
CA LEU A 86 1.04 -9.27 9.58
C LEU A 86 0.03 -10.34 9.14
N LYS A 87 0.48 -11.27 8.31
CA LYS A 87 -0.33 -12.38 7.81
C LYS A 87 0.05 -13.68 8.53
N PRO A 88 -0.92 -14.53 8.89
CA PRO A 88 -0.64 -15.82 9.48
C PRO A 88 0.06 -16.73 8.47
N VAL A 89 0.95 -17.59 8.98
CA VAL A 89 1.69 -18.55 8.17
C VAL A 89 0.84 -19.81 8.02
N ARG A 90 0.57 -20.21 6.78
CA ARG A 90 -0.16 -21.43 6.49
C ARG A 90 0.83 -22.52 6.13
N PHE A 91 0.66 -23.69 6.74
CA PHE A 91 1.42 -24.87 6.38
C PHE A 91 0.51 -26.09 6.37
N THR A 92 0.85 -27.04 5.53
CA THR A 92 0.14 -28.30 5.40
C THR A 92 1.13 -29.40 5.77
N GLU A 93 0.73 -30.25 6.70
CA GLU A 93 1.56 -31.36 7.12
C GLU A 93 1.07 -32.64 6.42
N PRO A 94 1.91 -33.39 5.68
CA PRO A 94 1.50 -34.63 5.04
C PRO A 94 1.26 -35.77 6.04
N GLU A 95 2.00 -35.83 7.15
CA GLU A 95 1.98 -36.95 8.11
C GLU A 95 1.59 -36.50 9.52
N LYS A 96 1.16 -37.44 10.37
CA LYS A 96 0.86 -37.12 11.77
C LYS A 96 2.17 -36.97 12.55
N LYS A 97 2.49 -35.75 12.98
CA LYS A 97 3.70 -35.48 13.77
C LYS A 97 3.48 -34.43 14.85
N GLU A 98 4.34 -34.47 15.86
CA GLU A 98 4.36 -33.47 16.93
C GLU A 98 5.26 -32.30 16.53
N VAL A 99 4.72 -31.09 16.58
CA VAL A 99 5.44 -29.87 16.21
C VAL A 99 5.39 -28.88 17.37
N PHE A 100 6.49 -28.18 17.57
CA PHE A 100 6.60 -27.08 18.53
C PHE A 100 6.41 -25.76 17.78
N LEU A 101 5.34 -25.04 18.09
CA LEU A 101 5.03 -23.74 17.48
C LEU A 101 5.35 -22.60 18.46
N CYS A 102 5.92 -21.51 17.94
CA CYS A 102 6.34 -20.32 18.69
C CYS A 102 5.18 -19.35 18.90
#